data_AF-A0A1V6CD16-F1
#
_entry.id   AF-A0A1V6CD16-F1
#
_cell.length_a   1.000
_cell.length_b   1.000
_cell.length_c   1.000
_cell.angle_alpha   90.00
_cell.angle_beta   90.00
_cell.angle_gamma   90.00
#
_symmetry.space_group_name_H-M   'P 1'
#
loop_
_entity.id
_entity.type
_entity.pdbx_description
1 polymer ?
#
loop_
_entity_poly.entity_id
_entity_poly.type
_entity_poly.pdbx_seq_one_letter_code
_entity_poly.pdbx_strand_id
1 'polypeptide(L)'
;MSSKKKEQQIYSSKQDACLNCLACCKSLVFQVSSHPETINFYKTVGCKIHYNLFVSGKFIFVEVPHICDKLTEKGCSIYDKRPLSCQRFDGRTNIVTQNSCLWHKMKEI
;
A
#
# COMPACT_ATOMS: atom_id res chain seq x y z
N MET A 1 -0.65 31.33 -10.94
CA MET A 1 -1.10 30.03 -11.48
C MET A 1 0.12 29.30 -12.02
N SER A 2 0.75 28.42 -11.24
CA SER A 2 1.97 27.71 -11.66
C SER A 2 1.67 26.24 -11.89
N SER A 3 1.34 25.92 -13.14
CA SER A 3 1.18 24.55 -13.65
C SER A 3 2.53 23.83 -13.60
N LYS A 4 2.87 23.23 -12.46
CA LYS A 4 3.96 22.26 -12.37
C LYS A 4 3.55 21.03 -13.20
N LYS A 5 4.09 20.93 -14.41
CA LYS A 5 4.14 19.68 -15.18
C LYS A 5 4.71 18.60 -14.26
N LYS A 6 3.85 17.71 -13.75
CA LYS A 6 4.29 16.46 -13.12
C LYS A 6 4.87 15.60 -14.23
N GLU A 7 6.19 15.67 -14.43
CA GLU A 7 6.90 14.70 -15.24
C GLU A 7 6.51 13.30 -14.74
N GLN A 8 5.94 12.49 -15.65
CA GLN A 8 5.61 11.11 -15.37
C GLN A 8 6.91 10.33 -15.24
N GLN A 9 7.36 10.14 -14.01
CA GLN A 9 8.53 9.34 -13.71
C GLN A 9 8.21 7.87 -14.03
N ILE A 10 8.83 7.35 -15.10
CA ILE A 10 8.73 5.94 -15.49
C ILE A 10 9.76 5.17 -14.65
N TYR A 11 9.30 4.24 -13.81
CA TYR A 11 10.19 3.43 -12.97
C TYR A 11 10.75 2.24 -13.76
N SER A 12 12.08 2.11 -13.78
CA SER A 12 12.83 1.06 -14.49
C SER A 12 12.70 -0.32 -13.88
N SER A 13 12.31 -0.43 -12.60
CA SER A 13 12.18 -1.71 -11.90
C SER A 13 11.14 -1.67 -10.78
N LYS A 14 10.63 -2.85 -10.38
CA LYS A 14 9.78 -3.02 -9.17
C LYS A 14 10.47 -2.44 -7.93
N GLN A 15 11.80 -2.49 -7.91
CA GLN A 15 12.61 -1.97 -6.82
C GLN A 15 12.57 -0.46 -6.72
N ASP A 16 12.80 0.24 -7.83
CA ASP A 16 12.76 1.70 -7.86
C ASP A 16 11.37 2.19 -7.48
N ALA A 17 10.33 1.56 -8.02
CA ALA A 17 8.96 1.90 -7.69
C ALA A 17 8.64 1.64 -6.20
N CYS A 18 9.20 0.59 -5.59
CA CYS A 18 9.05 0.29 -4.17
C CYS A 18 9.72 1.35 -3.29
N LEU A 19 10.99 1.69 -3.58
CA LEU A 19 11.78 2.64 -2.80
C LEU A 19 11.25 4.07 -2.89
N ASN A 20 10.56 4.44 -3.98
CA ASN A 20 9.93 5.74 -4.11
C ASN A 20 8.58 5.85 -3.37
N CYS A 21 7.82 4.74 -3.29
CA CYS A 21 6.52 4.76 -2.64
C CYS A 21 6.61 4.49 -1.13
N LEU A 22 7.30 3.41 -0.75
CA LEU A 22 7.44 2.91 0.61
C LEU A 22 6.08 2.59 1.28
N ALA A 23 5.03 2.28 0.49
CA ALA A 23 3.69 2.01 1.02
C ALA A 23 3.67 0.91 2.08
N CYS A 24 4.30 -0.25 1.81
CA CYS A 24 4.34 -1.35 2.77
C CYS A 24 5.12 -1.02 4.05
N CYS A 25 5.96 0.03 4.04
CA CYS A 25 6.67 0.51 5.22
C CYS A 25 5.89 1.57 6.01
N LYS A 26 4.76 2.06 5.50
CA LYS A 26 3.97 3.16 6.10
C LYS A 26 2.57 2.75 6.52
N SER A 27 2.12 1.58 6.12
CA SER A 27 0.80 1.06 6.45
C SER A 27 0.80 -0.47 6.47
N LEU A 28 0.08 -1.04 7.41
CA LEU A 28 -0.31 -2.45 7.38
C LEU A 28 -1.70 -2.55 6.77
N VAL A 29 -1.87 -3.49 5.85
CA VAL A 29 -3.17 -3.73 5.20
C VAL A 29 -3.46 -5.23 5.24
N PHE A 30 -4.63 -5.60 5.75
CA PHE A 30 -5.07 -6.98 5.83
C PHE A 30 -6.57 -7.09 5.57
N GLN A 31 -6.99 -8.25 5.10
CA GLN A 31 -8.37 -8.54 4.75
C GLN A 31 -9.11 -9.11 5.96
N VAL A 32 -10.33 -8.64 6.22
CA VAL A 32 -11.20 -9.14 7.29
C VAL A 32 -12.63 -9.30 6.78
N SER A 33 -13.48 -9.99 7.54
CA SER A 33 -14.90 -10.12 7.23
C SER A 33 -15.61 -8.77 7.24
N SER A 34 -16.56 -8.58 6.32
CA SER A 34 -17.38 -7.36 6.22
C SER A 34 -18.56 -7.32 7.19
N HIS A 35 -18.57 -8.16 8.23
CA HIS A 35 -19.61 -8.12 9.27
C HIS A 35 -19.68 -6.75 9.93
N PRO A 36 -20.89 -6.18 10.16
CA PRO A 36 -21.04 -4.84 10.73
C PRO A 36 -20.29 -4.63 12.05
N GLU A 37 -20.28 -5.64 12.93
CA GLU A 37 -19.54 -5.58 14.20
C GLU A 37 -18.03 -5.46 13.99
N THR A 38 -17.46 -6.25 13.06
CA THR A 38 -16.04 -6.17 12.69
C THR A 38 -15.70 -4.78 12.15
N ILE A 39 -16.53 -4.23 11.27
CA ILE A 39 -16.35 -2.88 10.71
C ILE A 39 -16.38 -1.83 11.83
N ASN A 40 -17.37 -1.91 12.71
CA ASN A 40 -17.53 -0.95 13.82
C ASN A 40 -16.35 -1.01 14.79
N PHE A 41 -15.87 -2.21 15.13
CA PHE A 41 -14.69 -2.39 15.97
C PHE A 41 -13.48 -1.66 15.37
N TYR A 42 -13.13 -1.96 14.12
CA TYR A 42 -11.94 -1.36 13.50
C TYR A 42 -12.05 0.15 13.30
N LYS A 43 -13.24 0.66 12.95
CA LYS A 43 -13.49 2.11 12.91
C LYS A 43 -13.30 2.76 14.28
N THR A 44 -13.78 2.12 15.34
CA THR A 44 -13.70 2.64 16.71
C THR A 44 -12.25 2.75 17.19
N VAL A 45 -11.40 1.77 16.85
CA VAL A 45 -9.96 1.82 17.17
C VAL A 45 -9.13 2.65 16.18
N GLY A 46 -9.79 3.45 15.33
CA GLY A 46 -9.14 4.42 14.44
C GLY A 46 -8.53 3.83 13.16
N CYS A 47 -8.87 2.59 12.80
CA CYS A 47 -8.42 2.00 11.54
C CYS A 47 -9.23 2.53 10.34
N LYS A 48 -8.59 2.63 9.17
CA LYS A 48 -9.28 3.00 7.93
C LYS A 48 -9.84 1.75 7.26
N ILE A 49 -11.07 1.85 6.76
CA ILE A 49 -11.76 0.75 6.10
C ILE A 49 -11.87 1.02 4.61
N HIS A 50 -11.50 0.02 3.81
CA HIS A 50 -11.56 0.07 2.36
C HIS A 50 -12.43 -1.06 1.82
N TYR A 51 -13.50 -0.69 1.10
CA TYR A 51 -14.46 -1.62 0.54
C TYR A 51 -14.03 -2.02 -0.86
N ASN A 52 -13.83 -3.32 -1.08
CA ASN A 52 -13.62 -3.84 -2.42
C ASN A 52 -14.97 -4.27 -3.00
N LEU A 53 -15.52 -3.46 -3.91
CA LEU A 53 -16.83 -3.73 -4.54
C LEU A 53 -16.78 -4.86 -5.59
N PHE A 54 -15.58 -5.32 -5.97
CA PHE A 54 -15.37 -6.34 -7.01
C PHE A 54 -15.19 -7.76 -6.45
N VAL A 55 -14.77 -7.88 -5.20
CA VAL A 55 -14.73 -9.16 -4.49
C VAL A 55 -16.05 -9.27 -3.74
N SER A 56 -16.77 -10.40 -3.92
CA SER A 56 -18.05 -10.68 -3.26
C SER A 56 -18.06 -10.05 -1.87
N GLY A 57 -18.98 -9.12 -1.59
CA GLY A 57 -18.95 -8.15 -0.48
C GLY A 57 -18.88 -8.70 0.96
N LYS A 58 -18.39 -9.92 1.12
CA LYS A 58 -18.03 -10.68 2.32
C LYS A 58 -16.74 -10.21 2.99
N PHE A 59 -15.90 -9.42 2.30
CA PHE A 59 -14.61 -8.97 2.84
C PHE A 59 -14.36 -7.48 2.61
N ILE A 60 -13.63 -6.89 3.56
CA ILE A 60 -13.10 -5.53 3.50
C ILE A 60 -11.59 -5.56 3.77
N PHE A 61 -10.89 -4.49 3.39
CA PHE A 61 -9.50 -4.27 3.79
C PHE A 61 -9.44 -3.26 4.93
N VAL A 62 -8.69 -3.59 5.95
CA VAL A 62 -8.37 -2.70 7.07
C VAL A 62 -6.96 -2.17 6.84
N GLU A 63 -6.82 -0.85 6.84
CA GLU A 63 -5.52 -0.17 6.85
C GLU A 63 -5.25 0.38 8.25
N VAL A 64 -4.12 -0.03 8.80
CA VAL A 64 -3.55 0.51 10.03
C VAL A 64 -2.35 1.37 9.66
N PRO A 65 -2.39 2.69 9.90
CA PRO A 65 -1.22 3.54 9.77
C PRO A 65 -0.11 3.02 10.71
N HIS A 66 0.99 2.57 10.13
CA HIS A 66 2.08 1.97 10.90
C HIS A 66 3.40 2.20 10.18
N ILE A 67 4.32 2.88 10.85
CA ILE A 67 5.65 3.14 10.32
C ILE A 67 6.57 2.00 10.74
N CYS A 68 7.12 1.29 9.76
CA CYS A 68 8.11 0.25 9.97
C CYS A 68 9.36 0.82 10.64
N ASP A 69 9.86 0.12 11.66
CA ASP A 69 11.06 0.47 12.41
C ASP A 69 12.35 0.44 11.58
N LYS A 70 12.33 -0.25 10.43
CA LYS A 70 13.44 -0.29 9.46
C LYS A 70 13.36 0.80 8.39
N LEU A 71 12.36 1.69 8.47
CA LEU A 71 12.25 2.81 7.56
C LEU A 71 13.22 3.93 7.97
N THR A 72 14.03 4.38 7.02
CA THR A 72 14.98 5.50 7.17
C THR A 72 14.65 6.58 6.16
N GLU A 73 15.31 7.73 6.26
CA GLU A 73 15.22 8.81 5.26
C GLU A 73 15.61 8.35 3.85
N LYS A 74 16.47 7.32 3.75
CA LYS A 74 16.92 6.75 2.47
C LYS A 74 16.06 5.56 2.00
N GLY A 75 15.02 5.20 2.74
CA GLY A 75 14.16 4.03 2.45
C GLY A 75 14.34 2.89 3.45
N CYS A 76 14.04 1.66 3.03
CA CYS A 76 14.07 0.49 3.91
C CYS A 76 15.50 -0.01 4.14
N SER A 77 15.99 -0.01 5.39
CA SER A 77 17.38 -0.40 5.72
C SER A 77 17.69 -1.88 5.51
N ILE A 78 16.66 -2.72 5.42
CA ILE A 78 16.79 -4.17 5.21
C ILE A 78 16.32 -4.59 3.82
N TYR A 79 16.32 -3.70 2.83
CA TYR A 79 15.68 -3.93 1.52
C TYR A 79 16.01 -5.30 0.89
N ASP A 80 17.28 -5.70 0.88
CA ASP A 80 17.70 -6.99 0.28
C ASP A 80 17.40 -8.19 1.18
N LYS A 81 17.17 -7.96 2.48
CA LYS A 81 16.88 -8.98 3.51
C LYS A 81 15.44 -8.91 3.99
N ARG A 82 14.56 -8.25 3.22
CA ARG A 82 13.16 -8.05 3.60
C ARG A 82 12.45 -9.39 3.80
N PRO A 83 11.51 -9.49 4.76
CA PRO A 83 10.66 -10.68 4.89
C PRO A 83 9.90 -10.98 3.59
N LEU A 84 9.54 -12.25 3.37
CA LEU A 84 8.82 -12.70 2.17
C LEU A 84 7.55 -11.88 1.90
N SER A 85 6.80 -11.50 2.94
CA SER A 85 5.60 -10.67 2.80
C SER A 85 5.90 -9.30 2.16
N CYS A 86 7.02 -8.67 2.54
CA CYS A 86 7.45 -7.40 1.96
C CYS A 86 7.97 -7.58 0.52
N GLN A 87 8.63 -8.70 0.21
CA GLN A 87 9.10 -9.00 -1.15
C GLN A 87 7.93 -9.28 -2.12
N ARG A 88 6.93 -10.01 -1.62
CA ARG A 88 5.71 -10.39 -2.37
C ARG A 88 4.69 -9.27 -2.49
N PHE A 89 4.82 -8.23 -1.66
CA PHE A 89 3.94 -7.06 -1.74
C PHE A 89 3.82 -6.55 -3.18
N ASP A 90 2.57 -6.34 -3.61
CA ASP A 90 2.23 -5.68 -4.86
C ASP A 90 1.31 -4.51 -4.63
N GLY A 91 1.83 -3.30 -4.85
CA GLY A 91 1.08 -2.07 -4.69
C GLY A 91 -0.13 -1.96 -5.64
N ARG A 92 -0.16 -2.72 -6.74
CA ARG A 92 -1.22 -2.70 -7.76
C ARG A 92 -2.44 -3.55 -7.39
N THR A 93 -2.26 -4.59 -6.58
CA THR A 93 -3.29 -5.61 -6.35
C THR A 93 -4.18 -5.29 -5.16
N ASN A 94 -3.79 -4.32 -4.32
CA ASN A 94 -4.53 -3.92 -3.14
C ASN A 94 -5.13 -2.52 -3.32
N ILE A 95 -6.45 -2.41 -3.12
CA ILE A 95 -7.23 -1.18 -3.27
C ILE A 95 -6.68 0.01 -2.45
N VAL A 96 -6.07 -0.29 -1.30
CA VAL A 96 -5.47 0.71 -0.40
C VAL A 96 -4.20 1.31 -1.01
N THR A 97 -3.42 0.49 -1.70
CA THR A 97 -2.08 0.83 -2.15
C THR A 97 -2.04 1.22 -3.62
N GLN A 98 -3.07 0.86 -4.40
CA GLN A 98 -3.15 1.13 -5.84
C GLN A 98 -3.00 2.61 -6.18
N ASN A 99 -3.60 3.49 -5.37
CA ASN A 99 -3.51 4.95 -5.55
C ASN A 99 -2.33 5.59 -4.81
N SER A 100 -1.84 4.94 -3.76
CA SER A 100 -0.71 5.40 -2.95
C SER A 100 0.65 5.05 -3.58
N CYS A 101 0.65 4.08 -4.49
CA CYS A 101 1.83 3.49 -5.08
C CYS A 101 1.81 3.68 -6.59
N LEU A 102 2.87 4.25 -7.17
CA LEU A 102 2.98 4.52 -8.61
C LEU A 102 3.24 3.25 -9.44
N TRP A 103 3.11 2.06 -8.85
CA TRP A 103 3.34 0.78 -9.54
C TRP A 103 2.36 0.57 -10.69
N HIS A 104 1.16 1.16 -10.63
CA HIS A 104 0.20 1.16 -11.75
C HIS A 104 0.68 1.98 -12.98
N LYS A 105 1.77 2.74 -12.84
CA LYS A 105 2.41 3.51 -13.92
C LYS A 105 3.69 2.87 -14.43
N MET A 106 4.07 1.70 -13.92
CA MET A 106 5.15 0.92 -14.53
C MET A 106 4.71 0.46 -15.90
N LYS A 107 5.51 0.70 -16.94
CA LYS A 107 5.30 0.05 -18.23
C LYS A 107 5.50 -1.46 -18.01
N GLU A 108 4.51 -2.25 -18.39
CA GLU A 108 4.69 -3.70 -18.48
C GLU A 108 5.85 -3.97 -19.46
N ILE A 109 6.82 -4.78 -19.03
CA ILE A 109 7.81 -5.39 -19.93
C ILE A 109 7.19 -6.69 -20.44
#